data_AF-A0AAP5LQU4-F1
#
_entry.id   AF-A0AAP5LQU4-F1
#
_cell.length_a   1.000
_cell.length_b   1.000
_cell.length_c   1.000
_cell.angle_alpha   90.00
_cell.angle_beta   90.00
_cell.angle_gamma   90.00
#
_symmetry.space_group_name_H-M   'P 1'
#
loop_
_entity.id
_entity.type
_entity.pdbx_description
1 polymer ?
#
loop_
_entity_poly.entity_id
_entity_poly.type
_entity_poly.pdbx_seq_one_letter_code
_entity_poly.pdbx_strand_id
1 'polypeptide(L)' 'MEKEDIKLSIDEIEFMNLVQRSRKGDQAAFMAILDLFEEEMEQMAKYIRMPKEDVMQSLRLGLLELIINHTTDNNPKNE' A
#
# COMPACT_ATOMS: atom_id res chain seq x y z
N MET A 1 -21.28 -0.77 -23.68
CA MET A 1 -19.91 -0.27 -23.51
C MET A 1 -19.52 -0.60 -22.09
N GLU A 2 -18.93 -1.78 -21.92
CA GLU A 2 -18.25 -2.13 -20.67
C GLU A 2 -16.98 -1.28 -20.66
N LYS A 3 -16.82 -0.43 -19.64
CA LYS A 3 -15.59 0.32 -19.44
C LYS A 3 -14.55 -0.71 -19.07
N GLU A 4 -13.60 -0.95 -19.96
CA GLU A 4 -12.41 -1.72 -19.61
C GLU A 4 -11.74 -0.99 -18.45
N ASP A 5 -11.74 -1.61 -17.26
CA ASP A 5 -10.93 -1.17 -16.14
C ASP A 5 -9.48 -1.24 -16.60
N ILE A 6 -8.96 -0.09 -17.05
CA ILE A 6 -7.55 0.09 -17.34
C ILE A 6 -6.86 0.04 -15.98
N LYS A 7 -6.62 -1.17 -15.50
CA LYS A 7 -5.74 -1.44 -14.38
C LYS A 7 -4.41 -0.82 -14.78
N LEU A 8 -3.98 0.22 -14.09
CA LEU A 8 -2.65 0.80 -14.26
C LEU A 8 -1.66 -0.32 -13.98
N SER A 9 -1.19 -0.98 -15.04
CA SER A 9 -0.18 -2.02 -14.91
C SER A 9 1.16 -1.33 -14.70
N ILE A 10 1.38 -0.85 -13.48
CA ILE A 10 2.71 -0.44 -13.04
C ILE A 10 3.64 -1.63 -13.26
N ASP A 11 4.80 -1.38 -13.85
CA ASP A 11 5.79 -2.43 -14.00
C ASP A 11 6.42 -2.76 -12.63
N GLU A 12 6.95 -3.97 -12.48
CA GLU A 12 7.52 -4.43 -11.21
C GLU A 12 8.70 -3.54 -10.75
N ILE A 13 9.50 -3.03 -11.68
CA ILE A 13 10.67 -2.19 -11.37
C ILE A 13 10.20 -0.84 -10.85
N GLU A 14 9.19 -0.24 -11.47
CA GLU A 14 8.58 1.01 -11.06
C GLU A 14 7.94 0.88 -9.68
N PHE A 15 7.21 -0.21 -9.43
CA PHE A 15 6.66 -0.50 -8.10
C PHE A 15 7.76 -0.63 -7.04
N MET A 16 8.82 -1.40 -7.33
CA MET A 16 9.95 -1.56 -6.41
C MET A 16 10.67 -0.24 -6.14
N ASN A 17 10.77 0.64 -7.13
CA ASN A 17 11.32 1.99 -6.96
C ASN A 17 10.45 2.85 -6.04
N LEU A 18 9.12 2.80 -6.17
CA LEU A 18 8.21 3.49 -5.27
C LEU A 18 8.35 2.97 -3.83
N VAL A 19 8.45 1.65 -3.64
CA VAL A 19 8.65 1.05 -2.31
C VAL A 19 9.96 1.53 -1.69
N GLN A 20 11.07 1.51 -2.44
CA GLN A 20 12.36 1.98 -1.93
C GLN A 20 12.36 3.47 -1.56
N ARG A 21 11.72 4.32 -2.38
CA ARG A 21 11.59 5.75 -2.11
C ARG A 21 10.72 5.99 -0.87
N SER A 22 9.60 5.30 -0.75
CA SER A 22 8.68 5.39 0.40
C SER A 22 9.39 5.06 1.71
N ARG A 23 10.21 4.01 1.72
CA ARG A 23 11.05 3.64 2.89
C ARG A 23 12.07 4.71 3.30
N LYS A 24 12.48 5.56 2.37
CA LYS A 24 13.38 6.69 2.63
C LYS A 24 12.63 7.96 3.09
N GLY A 25 11.31 7.87 3.30
CA GLY A 25 10.47 8.98 3.71
C GLY A 25 9.90 9.80 2.55
N ASP A 26 9.97 9.31 1.31
CA ASP A 26 9.34 9.98 0.17
C ASP A 26 7.82 9.80 0.23
N GLN A 27 7.14 10.83 0.75
CA GLN A 27 5.68 10.83 0.88
C GLN A 27 4.97 10.75 -0.48
N ALA A 28 5.53 11.33 -1.54
CA ALA A 28 4.91 11.26 -2.87
C ALA A 28 4.96 9.84 -3.43
N ALA A 29 6.06 9.12 -3.18
CA ALA A 29 6.14 7.71 -3.53
C ALA A 29 5.13 6.86 -2.75
N PHE A 30 4.92 7.15 -1.46
CA PHE A 30 3.93 6.43 -0.67
C PHE A 30 2.50 6.71 -1.14
N MET A 31 2.17 7.97 -1.46
CA MET A 31 0.86 8.32 -2.01
C MET A 31 0.60 7.63 -3.36
N ALA A 32 1.61 7.54 -4.24
CA ALA A 32 1.47 6.80 -5.49
C ALA A 32 1.19 5.30 -5.27
N ILE A 33 1.74 4.71 -4.21
CA ILE A 33 1.40 3.34 -3.82
C ILE A 33 -0.04 3.25 -3.29
N LEU A 34 -0.50 4.23 -2.49
CA LEU A 34 -1.89 4.25 -2.03
C LEU A 34 -2.87 4.34 -3.21
N ASP A 35 -2.61 5.22 -4.16
CA ASP A 35 -3.46 5.41 -5.35
C ASP A 35 -3.58 4.11 -6.17
N LEU A 36 -2.49 3.30 -6.23
CA LEU A 36 -2.49 2.01 -6.91
C LEU A 36 -3.44 0.99 -6.28
N PHE A 37 -3.63 1.04 -4.96
CA PHE A 37 -4.44 0.08 -4.20
C PHE A 37 -5.78 0.66 -3.72
N GLU A 38 -6.06 1.93 -3.99
CA GLU A 38 -7.24 2.62 -3.45
C GLU A 38 -8.53 1.91 -3.86
N GLU A 39 -8.65 1.46 -5.12
CA GLU A 39 -9.83 0.72 -5.58
C GLU A 39 -10.00 -0.60 -4.81
N GLU A 40 -8.95 -1.40 -4.68
CA GLU A 40 -9.00 -2.64 -3.90
C GLU A 40 -9.35 -2.37 -2.43
N MET A 41 -8.81 -1.30 -1.84
CA MET A 41 -9.15 -0.88 -0.47
C MET A 41 -10.63 -0.50 -0.35
N GLU A 42 -11.17 0.24 -1.32
CA GLU A 42 -12.58 0.58 -1.35
C GLU A 42 -13.48 -0.66 -1.50
N GLN A 43 -13.07 -1.66 -2.30
CA GLN A 43 -13.78 -2.93 -2.41
C GLN A 43 -13.76 -3.69 -1.08
N MET A 44 -12.61 -3.76 -0.41
CA MET A 44 -12.48 -4.41 0.90
C MET A 44 -13.35 -3.72 1.96
N ALA A 45 -13.41 -2.39 1.94
CA ALA A 45 -14.17 -1.60 2.91
C ALA A 45 -15.67 -1.94 2.92
N LYS A 46 -16.24 -2.42 1.80
CA LYS A 46 -17.65 -2.83 1.71
C LYS A 46 -18.00 -4.01 2.62
N TYR A 47 -17.01 -4.81 3.00
CA TYR A 47 -17.22 -6.05 3.76
C TYR A 47 -16.84 -5.94 5.23
N ILE A 48 -16.25 -4.81 5.65
CA ILE A 48 -15.79 -4.59 7.01
C ILE A 48 -16.86 -3.82 7.78
N ARG A 49 -17.26 -4.33 8.95
CA ARG A 49 -18.29 -3.72 9.82
C ARG A 49 -17.71 -2.54 10.63
N MET A 50 -17.33 -1.48 9.93
CA MET A 50 -16.76 -0.24 10.46
C MET A 50 -17.07 0.91 9.48
N PRO A 51 -17.11 2.19 9.90
CA PRO A 51 -17.25 3.30 8.98
C PRO A 51 -16.20 3.25 7.85
N LYS A 52 -16.62 3.54 6.61
CA LYS A 52 -15.73 3.46 5.43
C LYS A 52 -14.42 4.23 5.66
N GLU A 53 -14.51 5.45 6.19
CA GLU A 53 -13.34 6.30 6.46
C GLU A 53 -12.34 5.62 7.42
N ASP A 54 -12.82 5.05 8.52
CA ASP A 54 -11.96 4.37 9.50
C ASP A 54 -11.29 3.12 8.89
N VAL A 55 -12.02 2.38 8.05
CA VAL A 55 -11.45 1.23 7.32
C VAL A 55 -10.37 1.67 6.36
N MET A 56 -10.63 2.70 5.56
CA MET A 56 -9.65 3.23 4.60
C MET A 56 -8.38 3.71 5.32
N GLN A 57 -8.53 4.41 6.44
CA GLN A 57 -7.37 4.84 7.24
C GLN A 57 -6.60 3.64 7.81
N SER A 58 -7.30 2.62 8.30
CA SER A 58 -6.68 1.40 8.82
C SER A 58 -5.91 0.64 7.73
N LEU A 59 -6.46 0.53 6.52
CA LEU A 59 -5.81 -0.13 5.39
C LEU A 59 -4.56 0.64 4.92
N ARG A 60 -4.66 1.97 4.82
CA ARG A 60 -3.51 2.83 4.48
C ARG A 60 -2.40 2.74 5.51
N LEU A 61 -2.75 2.75 6.80
CA LEU A 61 -1.79 2.58 7.89
C LEU A 61 -1.11 1.21 7.82
N GLY A 62 -1.89 0.13 7.66
CA GLY A 62 -1.34 -1.22 7.53
C GLY A 62 -0.40 -1.36 6.33
N LEU A 63 -0.73 -0.74 5.19
CA LEU A 63 0.15 -0.73 4.02
C LEU A 63 1.44 0.06 4.28
N LEU A 64 1.36 1.21 4.96
CA LEU A 64 2.54 1.97 5.39
C LEU A 64 3.45 1.14 6.28
N GLU A 65 2.89 0.47 7.28
CA GLU A 65 3.62 -0.39 8.21
C GLU A 65 4.30 -1.56 7.48
N LEU A 66 3.60 -2.19 6.53
CA LEU A 66 4.19 -3.26 5.70
C LEU A 66 5.39 -2.76 4.89
N ILE A 67 5.30 -1.55 4.32
CA ILE A 67 6.37 -0.96 3.53
C ILE A 67 7.57 -0.60 4.42
N ILE A 68 7.34 0.02 5.58
CA ILE A 68 8.39 0.48 6.49
C ILE A 68 9.06 -0.69 7.22
N ASN A 69 8.26 -1.63 7.77
CA ASN A 69 8.75 -2.66 8.70
C ASN A 69 9.31 -3.92 8.03
N HIS A 70 9.48 -3.95 6.70
CA HIS A 70 10.03 -5.13 6.00
C HIS A 70 11.50 -5.46 6.38
N THR A 71 12.19 -4.65 7.19
CA THR A 71 13.61 -4.79 7.53
C THR A 71 13.91 -5.65 8.77
N THR A 72 12.95 -6.36 9.37
CA THR A 72 13.25 -7.22 10.53
C THR A 72 12.70 -8.64 10.38
N ASP A 73 13.31 -9.41 9.49
CA ASP A 73 13.41 -10.87 9.62
C ASP A 73 14.89 -11.35 9.54
N ASN A 74 15.84 -10.44 9.80
CA ASN A 74 17.25 -10.75 10.01
C ASN A 74 17.80 -9.87 11.14
N ASN A 75 17.40 -10.15 12.38
CA ASN A 75 18.23 -9.79 13.53
C ASN A 75 18.59 -11.10 14.26
N PRO A 76 19.84 -11.60 14.17
CA PRO A 76 20.26 -12.69 15.03
C PRO A 76 20.11 -12.22 16.46
N LYS A 77 19.47 -13.04 17.29
CA LYS A 77 19.42 -12.86 18.74
C LYS A 77 20.85 -12.67 19.24
N ASN A 78 21.22 -11.43 19.55
CA ASN A 78 22.39 -11.13 20.36
C ASN A 78 21.91 -11.25 21.82
N GLU A 79 21.95 -12.48 22.34
CA GLU A 79 22.14 -12.75 23.77
C GLU A 79 23.63 -12.83 24.09
#